data_AF-A0A350NST1-F1
#
_entry.id   AF-A0A350NST1-F1
#
_cell.length_a   1.000
_cell.length_b   1.000
_cell.length_c   1.000
_cell.angle_alpha   90.00
_cell.angle_beta   90.00
_cell.angle_gamma   90.00
#
_symmetry.space_group_name_H-M   'P 1'
#
loop_
_entity.id
_entity.type
_entity.pdbx_description
1 polymer ?
#
loop_
_entity_poly.entity_id
_entity_poly.type
_entity_poly.pdbx_seq_one_letter_code
_entity_poly.pdbx_strand_id
1 'polypeptide(L)' 'MIPLLIGEICRERNLTKKAVEYYEQQGFIKPETGPNGYRVYTDADAAILREIA' A
#
# COMPACT_ATOMS: atom_id res chain seq x y z
N MET A 1 -12.37 8.89 -1.84
CA MET A 1 -11.09 8.26 -1.47
C MET A 1 -11.44 7.10 -0.55
N ILE A 2 -11.35 5.87 -1.03
CA ILE A 2 -11.63 4.68 -0.23
C ILE A 2 -10.26 4.13 0.18
N PRO A 3 -9.93 4.08 1.48
CA PRO A 3 -8.66 3.52 1.93
C PRO A 3 -8.56 2.05 1.53
N LEU A 4 -7.45 1.67 0.88
CA LEU A 4 -7.19 0.30 0.45
C LEU A 4 -6.41 -0.44 1.52
N LEU A 5 -6.70 -1.74 1.71
CA LEU A 5 -5.87 -2.61 2.54
C LEU A 5 -4.70 -3.19 1.74
N ILE A 6 -3.64 -3.61 2.44
CA ILE A 6 -2.49 -4.28 1.79
C ILE A 6 -2.92 -5.48 0.92
N GLY A 7 -3.94 -6.22 1.35
CA GLY A 7 -4.46 -7.36 0.59
C GLY A 7 -5.12 -6.97 -0.72
N GLU A 8 -5.82 -5.82 -0.75
CA GLU A 8 -6.45 -5.29 -1.96
C GLU A 8 -5.40 -4.81 -2.95
N ILE A 9 -4.40 -4.07 -2.46
CA ILE A 9 -3.26 -3.63 -3.27
C ILE A 9 -2.50 -4.82 -3.86
N CYS A 10 -2.17 -5.82 -3.04
CA CYS A 10 -1.49 -7.03 -3.50
C CYS A 10 -2.29 -7.72 -4.62
N ARG A 11 -3.62 -7.80 -4.47
CA ARG A 11 -4.50 -8.45 -5.45
C ARG A 11 -4.62 -7.65 -6.74
N GLU A 12 -4.81 -6.34 -6.65
CA GLU A 12 -5.02 -5.48 -7.82
C GLU A 12 -3.73 -5.28 -8.62
N ARG A 13 -2.58 -5.22 -7.94
CA ARG A 13 -1.28 -4.88 -8.55
C ARG A 13 -0.34 -6.06 -8.75
N ASN A 14 -0.80 -7.29 -8.46
CA ASN A 14 0.03 -8.48 -8.47
C ASN A 14 1.30 -8.35 -7.59
N LEU A 15 1.21 -7.54 -6.55
CA LEU A 15 2.32 -7.29 -5.63
C LEU A 15 2.31 -8.32 -4.50
N THR A 16 3.50 -8.76 -4.09
CA THR A 16 3.64 -9.51 -2.86
C THR A 16 3.58 -8.56 -1.66
N LYS A 17 3.13 -9.05 -0.50
CA LYS A 17 3.19 -8.27 0.76
C LYS A 17 4.62 -7.78 1.05
N LYS A 18 5.63 -8.61 0.77
CA LYS A 18 7.05 -8.25 0.90
C LYS A 18 7.45 -7.07 0.03
N ALA A 19 6.94 -6.97 -1.20
CA ALA A 19 7.20 -5.83 -2.06
C ALA A 19 6.61 -4.55 -1.46
N VAL A 20 5.37 -4.60 -0.99
CA VAL A 20 4.73 -3.44 -0.32
C VAL A 20 5.51 -3.03 0.94
N GLU A 21 5.89 -3.99 1.79
CA GLU A 21 6.71 -3.73 2.98
C GLU A 21 8.10 -3.17 2.63
N TYR A 22 8.69 -3.62 1.52
CA TYR A 22 9.95 -3.08 1.02
C TYR A 22 9.79 -1.61 0.62
N TYR A 23 8.74 -1.24 -0.11
CA TYR A 23 8.50 0.15 -0.49
C TYR A 23 8.14 1.04 0.71
N GLU A 24 7.46 0.50 1.73
CA GLU A 24 7.24 1.17 3.02
C GLU A 24 8.58 1.44 3.73
N GLN A 25 9.46 0.44 3.79
CA GLN A 25 10.79 0.58 4.41
C GLN A 25 11.71 1.56 3.67
N GLN A 26 11.62 1.62 2.33
CA GLN A 26 12.34 2.60 1.53
C GLN A 26 11.75 4.02 1.64
N GLY A 27 10.56 4.16 2.24
CA GLY A 27 9.87 5.44 2.42
C GLY A 27 9.13 5.95 1.18
N PHE A 28 8.93 5.09 0.17
CA PHE A 28 8.15 5.44 -1.04
C PHE A 28 6.67 5.60 -0.72
N ILE A 29 6.16 4.81 0.21
CA ILE A 29 4.76 4.85 0.66
C ILE A 29 4.70 4.98 2.18
N LYS A 30 3.67 5.63 2.68
CA LYS A 30 3.45 5.83 4.12
C LYS A 30 2.00 5.52 4.45
N PRO A 31 1.66 4.23 4.65
CA PRO A 31 0.30 3.86 5.03
C PRO A 31 -0.05 4.47 6.38
N GLU A 32 -1.31 4.88 6.51
CA GLU A 32 -1.85 5.34 7.77
C GLU A 32 -2.40 4.15 8.57
N THR A 33 -2.43 4.26 9.90
CA THR A 33 -3.10 3.28 10.74
C THR A 33 -4.57 3.67 10.82
N GLY A 34 -5.45 2.86 10.21
CA GLY A 34 -6.88 3.06 10.27
C GLY A 34 -7.45 2.85 11.68
N PRO A 35 -8.72 3.23 11.92
CA PRO A 35 -9.37 3.10 13.23
C PRO A 35 -9.45 1.66 13.75
N ASN A 36 -9.32 0.68 12.86
CA ASN A 36 -9.37 -0.75 13.18
C ASN A 36 -7.97 -1.32 13.50
N GLY A 37 -6.92 -0.49 13.55
CA GLY A 37 -5.53 -0.90 13.77
C GLY A 37 -4.83 -1.48 12.53
N TYR A 38 -5.52 -1.56 11.38
CA TYR A 38 -4.94 -2.03 10.13
C TYR A 38 -4.27 -0.88 9.36
N ARG A 39 -3.20 -1.21 8.64
CA ARG A 39 -2.58 -0.32 7.65
C ARG A 39 -3.56 -0.08 6.50
N VAL A 40 -3.87 1.20 6.27
CA VAL A 40 -4.63 1.66 5.12
C VAL A 40 -3.72 2.47 4.21
N TYR A 41 -3.90 2.25 2.91
CA TYR A 41 -3.13 2.88 1.86
C TYR A 41 -4.04 3.84 1.11
N THR A 42 -3.50 5.01 0.82
CA THR A 42 -4.22 6.04 0.06
C THR A 42 -4.13 5.76 -1.44
N ASP A 43 -4.98 6.43 -2.22
CA ASP A 43 -4.88 6.43 -3.68
C ASP A 43 -3.49 6.92 -4.15
N ALA A 44 -2.83 7.79 -3.39
CA ALA A 44 -1.47 8.25 -3.67
C ALA A 44 -0.43 7.14 -3.47
N ASP A 45 -0.52 6.37 -2.38
CA ASP A 45 0.36 5.21 -2.17
C ASP A 45 0.17 4.16 -3.27
N ALA A 46 -1.09 3.93 -3.68
CA ALA A 46 -1.41 3.02 -4.77
C ALA A 46 -0.88 3.51 -6.13
N ALA A 47 -0.92 4.83 -6.39
CA ALA A 47 -0.34 5.43 -7.59
C ALA A 47 1.19 5.28 -7.63
N ILE A 48 1.86 5.51 -6.50
CA ILE A 48 3.30 5.30 -6.37
C ILE A 48 3.63 3.83 -6.66
N LEU A 49 2.95 2.89 -5.98
CA LEU A 49 3.14 1.45 -6.19
C LEU A 49 2.92 1.01 -7.64
N ARG A 50 2.08 1.71 -8.41
CA ARG A 50 1.86 1.45 -9.83
C ARG A 50 3.02 1.93 -10.72
N GLU A 51 3.77 2.96 -10.31
CA GLU A 51 4.93 3.42 -11.08
C GLU A 51 6.18 2.58 -10.82
N ILE A 52 6.30 1.95 -9.65
CA ILE A 52 7.47 1.14 -9.27
C ILE A 52 7.33 -0.36 -9.62
N ALA A 53 6.13 -0.82 -9.98
CA ALA A 53 5.79 -2.23 -10.20
C ALA A 53 5.56 -2.58 -11.68
#